data_AF-B6Q4N0-F1
#
_entry.id   AF-B6Q4N0-F1
#
_cell.length_a   1.000
_cell.length_b   1.000
_cell.length_c   1.000
_cell.angle_alpha   90.00
_cell.angle_beta   90.00
_cell.angle_gamma   90.00
#
_symmetry.space_group_name_H-M   'P 1'
#
loop_
_entity.id
_entity.type
_entity.pdbx_description
1 polymer ?
#
loop_
_entity_poly.entity_id
_entity_poly.type
_entity_poly.pdbx_seq_one_letter_code
_entity_poly.pdbx_strand_id
1 'polypeptide(L)'
;MPNETAPAHRHTAFAMRYIIEGEGGFTAVHGKRIQMKKGDVILTPTWNYHDHGKDGSGPMIWRLDGLDLPSFRHFPVHFVEHFEQPWYPAENIDTSSSPIVFPWVQMKARLDAAPGDWAAQRYLKANGHEVSRVLGGAAERLNAKTSSPSRRETLSSVYHVISGSGYTTVGGTKLEWKTGDTFAIPSWHKYQHFANAVEMVYLYRFDDKPMITALGFFREEGVDVEKLVSE
;
A
#
# COMPACT_ATOMS: atom_id res chain seq x y z
N MET A 1 7.16 -17.06 -13.01
CA MET A 1 8.18 -18.13 -13.16
C MET A 1 9.58 -17.54 -13.00
N PRO A 2 10.63 -18.35 -12.72
CA PRO A 2 12.01 -17.90 -12.83
C PRO A 2 12.28 -17.36 -14.25
N ASN A 3 12.96 -16.22 -14.36
CA ASN A 3 13.25 -15.51 -15.63
C ASN A 3 12.04 -14.97 -16.41
N GLU A 4 10.84 -14.90 -15.83
CA GLU A 4 9.74 -14.19 -16.47
C GLU A 4 9.93 -12.67 -16.37
N THR A 5 9.78 -12.01 -17.51
CA THR A 5 9.75 -10.55 -17.61
C THR A 5 8.38 -10.14 -18.11
N ALA A 6 7.68 -9.31 -17.35
CA ALA A 6 6.46 -8.66 -17.77
C ALA A 6 6.83 -7.52 -18.74
N PRO A 7 6.24 -7.45 -19.95
CA PRO A 7 6.63 -6.48 -20.95
C PRO A 7 6.35 -5.05 -20.50
N ALA A 8 7.19 -4.13 -20.96
CA ALA A 8 7.06 -2.71 -20.69
C ALA A 8 5.75 -2.14 -21.24
N HIS A 9 4.97 -1.54 -20.36
CA HIS A 9 3.74 -0.83 -20.72
C HIS A 9 3.52 0.36 -19.79
N ARG A 10 2.68 1.29 -20.21
CA ARG A 10 2.18 2.38 -19.37
C ARG A 10 0.67 2.36 -19.38
N HIS A 11 0.07 2.77 -18.27
CA HIS A 11 -1.37 2.92 -18.15
C HIS A 11 -1.72 4.12 -17.27
N THR A 12 -2.94 4.65 -17.43
CA THR A 12 -3.42 5.75 -16.58
C THR A 12 -3.68 5.33 -15.15
N ALA A 13 -3.88 4.03 -14.90
CA ALA A 13 -4.01 3.48 -13.56
C ALA A 13 -2.75 3.70 -12.73
N PHE A 14 -2.94 4.06 -11.47
CA PHE A 14 -1.87 4.11 -10.47
C PHE A 14 -1.74 2.74 -9.81
N ALA A 15 -0.51 2.26 -9.62
CA ALA A 15 -0.27 1.07 -8.83
C ALA A 15 0.69 1.30 -7.66
N MET A 16 0.37 0.66 -6.55
CA MET A 16 1.22 0.54 -5.37
C MET A 16 1.45 -0.94 -5.09
N ARG A 17 2.71 -1.32 -4.91
CA ARG A 17 3.09 -2.72 -4.82
C ARG A 17 3.82 -2.98 -3.53
N TYR A 18 3.25 -3.84 -2.70
CA TYR A 18 3.87 -4.27 -1.45
C TYR A 18 4.51 -5.64 -1.64
N ILE A 19 5.79 -5.77 -1.31
CA ILE A 19 6.54 -7.02 -1.51
C ILE A 19 6.35 -7.93 -0.29
N ILE A 20 5.72 -9.09 -0.48
CA ILE A 20 5.40 -10.01 0.61
C ILE A 20 6.54 -11.02 0.81
N GLU A 21 7.01 -11.63 -0.28
CA GLU A 21 8.10 -12.59 -0.27
C GLU A 21 8.81 -12.65 -1.63
N GLY A 22 10.03 -13.19 -1.62
CA GLY A 22 10.87 -13.35 -2.81
C GLY A 22 12.10 -12.45 -2.77
N GLU A 23 13.17 -12.94 -3.37
CA GLU A 23 14.45 -12.25 -3.54
C GLU A 23 14.84 -12.21 -5.02
N GLY A 24 15.61 -11.19 -5.41
CA GLY A 24 16.11 -11.02 -6.79
C GLY A 24 15.08 -10.46 -7.78
N GLY A 25 13.98 -9.90 -7.29
CA GLY A 25 13.03 -9.20 -8.12
C GLY A 25 13.48 -7.80 -8.51
N PHE A 26 13.15 -7.36 -9.71
CA PHE A 26 13.31 -5.95 -10.09
C PHE A 26 12.04 -5.39 -10.71
N THR A 27 11.86 -4.09 -10.53
CA THR A 27 10.91 -3.29 -11.30
C THR A 27 11.66 -2.16 -11.96
N ALA A 28 11.43 -1.94 -13.25
CA ALA A 28 11.87 -0.75 -13.93
C ALA A 28 10.68 0.20 -14.08
N VAL A 29 10.89 1.46 -13.75
CA VAL A 29 9.88 2.53 -13.85
C VAL A 29 10.54 3.74 -14.52
N HIS A 30 10.09 4.08 -15.71
CA HIS A 30 10.57 5.20 -16.51
C HIS A 30 12.10 5.27 -16.61
N GLY A 31 12.71 4.15 -16.97
CA GLY A 31 14.16 4.04 -17.16
C GLY A 31 14.98 3.90 -15.88
N LYS A 32 14.33 3.67 -14.74
CA LYS A 32 14.99 3.44 -13.46
C LYS A 32 14.69 2.04 -12.95
N ARG A 33 15.70 1.17 -12.95
CA ARG A 33 15.60 -0.20 -12.46
C ARG A 33 15.90 -0.25 -10.97
N ILE A 34 14.97 -0.86 -10.23
CA ILE A 34 14.90 -0.87 -8.77
C ILE A 34 14.79 -2.32 -8.30
N GLN A 35 15.60 -2.69 -7.31
CA GLN A 35 15.56 -4.01 -6.70
C GLN A 35 14.42 -4.09 -5.68
N MET A 36 13.64 -5.17 -5.75
CA MET A 36 12.50 -5.44 -4.88
C MET A 36 12.99 -6.20 -3.65
N LYS A 37 12.80 -5.62 -2.47
CA LYS A 37 13.10 -6.27 -1.19
C LYS A 37 11.82 -6.52 -0.41
N LYS A 38 11.83 -7.57 0.41
CA LYS A 38 10.70 -7.94 1.26
C LYS A 38 10.27 -6.78 2.17
N GLY A 39 8.98 -6.49 2.17
CA GLY A 39 8.33 -5.44 2.95
C GLY A 39 8.33 -4.06 2.29
N ASP A 40 9.10 -3.86 1.23
CA ASP A 40 9.19 -2.56 0.59
C ASP A 40 7.89 -2.26 -0.18
N VAL A 41 7.53 -0.98 -0.19
CA VAL A 41 6.45 -0.48 -1.05
C VAL A 41 7.08 0.22 -2.24
N ILE A 42 6.70 -0.21 -3.44
CA ILE A 42 7.17 0.40 -4.69
C ILE A 42 5.98 0.96 -5.45
N LEU A 43 6.14 2.19 -5.94
CA LEU A 43 5.12 2.88 -6.71
C LEU A 43 5.39 2.77 -8.21
N THR A 44 4.32 2.58 -8.98
CA THR A 44 4.31 2.83 -10.42
C THR A 44 3.36 4.00 -10.70
N PRO A 45 3.89 5.23 -10.79
CA PRO A 45 3.06 6.41 -11.05
C PRO A 45 2.31 6.32 -12.37
N THR A 46 1.20 7.05 -12.47
CA THR A 46 0.34 7.09 -13.65
C THR A 46 1.13 7.47 -14.91
N TRP A 47 0.83 6.81 -16.04
CA TRP A 47 1.40 7.11 -17.36
C TRP A 47 2.92 6.97 -17.51
N ASN A 48 3.57 6.23 -16.61
CA ASN A 48 5.00 5.91 -16.71
C ASN A 48 5.17 4.48 -17.24
N TYR A 49 6.10 4.29 -18.19
CA TYR A 49 6.47 2.94 -18.64
C TYR A 49 7.05 2.17 -17.46
N HIS A 50 6.57 0.95 -17.29
CA HIS A 50 7.09 0.07 -16.26
C HIS A 50 7.06 -1.38 -16.71
N ASP A 51 8.03 -2.12 -16.22
CA ASP A 51 8.26 -3.53 -16.46
C ASP A 51 8.78 -4.19 -15.19
N HIS A 52 8.61 -5.51 -15.12
CA HIS A 52 9.01 -6.30 -13.97
C HIS A 52 9.72 -7.53 -14.44
N GLY A 53 10.77 -7.90 -13.74
CA GLY A 53 11.42 -9.17 -13.96
C GLY A 53 12.00 -9.72 -12.68
N LYS A 54 12.58 -10.89 -12.81
CA LYS A 54 13.36 -11.51 -11.74
C LYS A 54 14.71 -11.89 -12.30
N ASP A 55 15.76 -11.45 -11.62
CA ASP A 55 17.11 -11.94 -11.83
C ASP A 55 17.31 -13.21 -10.97
N GLY A 56 17.79 -14.29 -11.59
CA GLY A 56 18.23 -15.50 -10.90
C GLY A 56 17.15 -16.56 -10.61
N SER A 57 17.59 -17.67 -10.00
CA SER A 57 16.74 -18.83 -9.66
C SER A 57 15.98 -18.63 -8.35
N GLY A 58 14.80 -19.24 -8.20
CA GLY A 58 13.93 -19.14 -7.01
C GLY A 58 12.45 -18.86 -7.36
N PRO A 59 11.52 -19.12 -6.42
CA PRO A 59 10.08 -18.92 -6.64
C PRO A 59 9.73 -17.45 -6.90
N MET A 60 8.56 -17.24 -7.51
CA MET A 60 8.04 -15.93 -7.94
C MET A 60 7.95 -14.96 -6.76
N ILE A 61 8.18 -13.68 -7.01
CA ILE A 61 7.96 -12.63 -6.02
C ILE A 61 6.46 -12.60 -5.74
N TRP A 62 6.06 -12.89 -4.49
CA TRP A 62 4.68 -12.68 -4.08
C TRP A 62 4.55 -11.23 -3.66
N ARG A 63 3.71 -10.49 -4.38
CA ARG A 63 3.46 -9.07 -4.13
C ARG A 63 1.96 -8.81 -4.11
N LEU A 64 1.58 -7.84 -3.29
CA LEU A 64 0.22 -7.31 -3.27
C LEU A 64 0.19 -6.05 -4.13
N ASP A 65 -0.49 -6.15 -5.27
CA ASP A 65 -0.67 -5.06 -6.22
C ASP A 65 -2.00 -4.34 -5.91
N GLY A 66 -1.91 -3.11 -5.40
CA GLY A 66 -3.05 -2.21 -5.19
C GLY A 66 -3.19 -1.24 -6.37
N LEU A 67 -4.27 -1.37 -7.14
CA LEU A 67 -4.56 -0.55 -8.31
C LEU A 67 -5.97 0.08 -8.23
N ASP A 68 -6.12 1.26 -8.85
CA ASP A 68 -7.39 1.96 -9.01
C ASP A 68 -8.21 1.47 -10.23
N LEU A 69 -7.90 0.28 -10.75
CA LEU A 69 -8.60 -0.36 -11.87
C LEU A 69 -10.13 -0.39 -11.73
N PRO A 70 -10.72 -0.70 -10.55
CA PRO A 70 -12.17 -0.70 -10.41
C PRO A 70 -12.82 0.66 -10.68
N SER A 71 -12.14 1.77 -10.36
CA SER A 71 -12.64 3.13 -10.59
C SER A 71 -12.89 3.40 -12.08
N PHE A 72 -12.09 2.81 -12.96
CA PHE A 72 -12.25 3.02 -14.40
C PHE A 72 -13.45 2.28 -15.02
N ARG A 73 -14.11 1.39 -14.27
CA ARG A 73 -15.43 0.86 -14.69
C ARG A 73 -16.50 1.94 -14.68
N HIS A 74 -16.35 2.93 -13.79
CA HIS A 74 -17.28 4.05 -13.65
C HIS A 74 -16.82 5.28 -14.44
N PHE A 75 -15.50 5.49 -14.53
CA PHE A 75 -14.89 6.55 -15.32
C PHE A 75 -14.06 5.95 -16.46
N PRO A 76 -14.58 5.86 -17.70
CA PRO A 76 -13.91 5.17 -18.81
C PRO A 76 -12.75 6.01 -19.39
N VAL A 77 -11.76 6.31 -18.55
CA VAL A 77 -10.54 7.05 -18.88
C VAL A 77 -9.29 6.18 -18.67
N HIS A 78 -9.46 4.87 -18.78
CA HIS A 78 -8.35 3.91 -18.73
C HIS A 78 -7.70 3.81 -20.10
N PHE A 79 -6.46 4.27 -20.20
CA PHE A 79 -5.63 4.12 -21.39
C PHE A 79 -4.44 3.23 -21.08
N VAL A 80 -4.05 2.41 -22.04
CA VAL A 80 -2.89 1.52 -21.97
C VAL A 80 -2.10 1.66 -23.25
N GLU A 81 -0.78 1.73 -23.13
CA GLU A 81 0.13 1.73 -24.26
C GLU A 81 1.31 0.80 -23.98
N HIS A 82 1.51 -0.16 -24.87
CA HIS A 82 2.66 -1.05 -24.84
C HIS A 82 3.84 -0.38 -25.52
N PHE A 83 5.03 -0.58 -24.95
CA PHE A 83 6.26 -0.14 -25.61
C PHE A 83 6.59 -1.09 -26.78
N GLU A 84 7.22 -0.58 -27.83
CA GLU A 84 7.57 -1.37 -29.02
C GLU A 84 8.50 -2.55 -28.70
N GLN A 85 9.35 -2.37 -27.68
CA GLN A 85 10.24 -3.41 -27.16
C GLN A 85 9.69 -3.97 -25.84
N PRO A 86 9.98 -5.23 -25.51
CA PRO A 86 9.52 -5.83 -24.26
C PRO A 86 10.16 -5.21 -23.01
N TRP A 87 11.24 -4.43 -23.15
CA TRP A 87 11.87 -3.68 -22.07
C TRP A 87 11.96 -2.19 -22.41
N TYR A 88 11.85 -1.35 -21.39
CA TYR A 88 12.17 0.07 -21.51
C TYR A 88 13.63 0.27 -21.06
N PRO A 89 14.49 0.99 -21.81
CA PRO A 89 15.89 1.21 -21.43
C PRO A 89 15.98 1.78 -20.02
N ALA A 90 16.59 1.04 -19.09
CA ALA A 90 16.65 1.41 -17.69
C ALA A 90 18.03 1.20 -17.07
N GLU A 91 18.46 2.18 -16.28
CA GLU A 91 19.69 2.11 -15.50
C GLU A 91 19.39 1.62 -14.08
N ASN A 92 20.32 0.83 -13.53
CA ASN A 92 20.24 0.41 -12.12
C ASN A 92 20.48 1.63 -11.24
N ILE A 93 19.45 2.01 -10.49
CA ILE A 93 19.55 3.10 -9.51
C ILE A 93 19.59 2.57 -8.09
N ASP A 94 20.20 3.34 -7.19
CA ASP A 94 20.12 3.01 -5.78
C ASP A 94 18.68 3.12 -5.28
N THR A 95 18.14 1.97 -4.87
CA THR A 95 16.80 1.77 -4.32
C THR A 95 16.54 2.67 -3.11
N SER A 96 17.59 3.02 -2.34
CA SER A 96 17.48 3.86 -1.14
C SER A 96 17.24 5.34 -1.45
N SER A 97 17.62 5.79 -2.65
CA SER A 97 17.55 7.19 -3.09
C SER A 97 16.31 7.52 -3.93
N SER A 98 15.53 6.50 -4.28
CA SER A 98 14.45 6.63 -5.24
C SER A 98 13.16 7.15 -4.56
N PRO A 99 12.52 8.21 -5.08
CA PRO A 99 11.30 8.78 -4.49
C PRO A 99 10.06 7.87 -4.65
N ILE A 100 10.18 6.77 -5.38
CA ILE A 100 9.12 5.80 -5.63
C ILE A 100 9.26 4.52 -4.80
N VAL A 101 10.31 4.43 -3.97
CA VAL A 101 10.55 3.29 -3.09
C VAL A 101 10.44 3.74 -1.65
N PHE A 102 9.66 3.00 -0.87
CA PHE A 102 9.54 3.21 0.56
C PHE A 102 10.04 1.96 1.28
N PRO A 103 11.30 1.99 1.76
CA PRO A 103 11.89 0.83 2.43
C PRO A 103 11.15 0.49 3.73
N TRP A 104 10.89 -0.80 3.95
CA TRP A 104 10.23 -1.28 5.17
C TRP A 104 11.02 -0.90 6.41
N VAL A 105 12.35 -1.02 6.37
CA VAL A 105 13.23 -0.73 7.50
C VAL A 105 13.03 0.70 8.03
N GLN A 106 12.86 1.67 7.12
CA GLN A 106 12.60 3.07 7.49
C GLN A 106 11.19 3.26 8.03
N MET A 107 10.19 2.59 7.45
CA MET A 107 8.81 2.67 7.96
C MET A 107 8.67 2.03 9.33
N LYS A 108 9.24 0.84 9.51
CA LYS A 108 9.29 0.13 10.79
C LYS A 108 9.98 0.96 11.87
N ALA A 109 11.13 1.57 11.57
CA ALA A 109 11.81 2.45 12.52
C ALA A 109 10.95 3.65 12.95
N ARG A 110 10.19 4.25 12.01
CA ARG A 110 9.23 5.33 12.33
C ARG A 110 8.06 4.86 13.18
N LEU A 111 7.54 3.66 12.91
CA LEU A 111 6.46 3.06 13.70
C LEU A 111 6.92 2.70 15.12
N ASP A 112 8.13 2.16 15.25
CA ASP A 112 8.70 1.76 16.54
C ASP A 112 9.10 2.96 17.40
N ALA A 113 9.50 4.07 16.76
CA ALA A 113 9.78 5.33 17.44
C ALA A 113 8.51 6.07 17.89
N ALA A 114 7.34 5.73 17.33
CA ALA A 114 6.09 6.39 17.66
C ALA A 114 5.61 5.97 19.07
N PRO A 115 5.30 6.94 19.96
CA PRO A 115 4.84 6.62 21.31
C PRO A 115 3.43 6.02 21.31
N GLY A 116 3.18 5.11 22.25
CA GLY A 116 1.86 4.50 22.48
C GLY A 116 1.77 3.03 22.05
N ASP A 117 0.60 2.46 22.33
CA ASP A 117 0.28 1.05 22.07
C ASP A 117 -0.14 0.76 20.63
N TRP A 118 -0.61 1.79 19.95
CA TRP A 118 -0.96 1.78 18.53
C TRP A 118 -0.30 2.98 17.86
N ALA A 119 0.29 2.77 16.69
CA ALA A 119 0.82 3.82 15.84
C ALA A 119 0.46 3.54 14.38
N ALA A 120 0.09 4.58 13.63
CA ALA A 120 0.00 4.48 12.17
C ALA A 120 0.75 5.61 11.50
N GLN A 121 1.41 5.27 10.40
CA GLN A 121 2.25 6.17 9.63
C GLN A 121 1.91 6.00 8.14
N ARG A 122 1.58 7.11 7.48
CA ARG A 122 1.28 7.10 6.04
C ARG A 122 2.57 7.11 5.22
N TYR A 123 2.53 6.45 4.06
CA TYR A 123 3.57 6.61 3.05
C TYR A 123 3.33 7.96 2.36
N LEU A 124 4.17 8.94 2.71
CA LEU A 124 4.14 10.29 2.15
C LEU A 124 5.41 10.52 1.33
N LYS A 125 5.29 11.31 0.27
CA LYS A 125 6.45 11.80 -0.50
C LYS A 125 7.30 12.73 0.38
N ALA A 126 8.54 13.01 -0.06
CA ALA A 126 9.46 13.91 0.64
C ALA A 126 8.90 15.32 0.90
N ASN A 127 7.93 15.76 0.10
CA ASN A 127 7.23 17.04 0.26
C ASN A 127 6.02 16.97 1.23
N GLY A 128 5.79 15.84 1.90
CA GLY A 128 4.67 15.62 2.82
C GLY A 128 3.34 15.30 2.14
N HIS A 129 3.27 15.27 0.80
CA HIS A 129 2.04 14.92 0.08
C HIS A 129 1.85 13.40 -0.01
N GLU A 130 0.60 12.98 -0.19
CA GLU A 130 0.26 11.59 -0.50
C GLU A 130 1.01 11.07 -1.74
N VAL A 131 1.26 9.76 -1.73
CA VAL A 131 1.95 9.05 -2.82
C VAL A 131 1.23 9.16 -4.16
N SER A 132 -0.09 9.24 -4.14
CA SER A 132 -0.95 9.50 -5.30
C SER A 132 -2.12 10.40 -4.93
N ARG A 133 -2.83 10.89 -5.97
CA ARG A 133 -4.10 11.59 -5.83
C ARG A 133 -5.29 10.63 -5.66
N VAL A 134 -5.10 9.33 -5.97
CA VAL A 134 -6.17 8.33 -5.94
C VAL A 134 -6.00 7.37 -4.78
N LEU A 135 -4.87 6.67 -4.73
CA LEU A 135 -4.57 5.67 -3.69
C LEU A 135 -3.55 6.19 -2.68
N GLY A 136 -3.82 5.94 -1.41
CA GLY A 136 -2.93 6.15 -0.28
C GLY A 136 -2.39 4.82 0.24
N GLY A 137 -1.29 4.90 0.97
CA GLY A 137 -0.74 3.77 1.70
C GLY A 137 -0.42 4.19 3.12
N ALA A 138 -0.58 3.29 4.08
CA ALA A 138 -0.05 3.46 5.42
C ALA A 138 0.42 2.12 5.99
N ALA A 139 1.17 2.20 7.07
CA ALA A 139 1.50 1.05 7.89
C ALA A 139 1.08 1.35 9.33
N GLU A 140 0.62 0.32 10.03
CA GLU A 140 0.20 0.39 11.42
C GLU A 140 1.00 -0.61 12.27
N ARG A 141 1.27 -0.22 13.51
CA ARG A 141 1.90 -1.05 14.53
C ARG A 141 0.95 -1.16 15.72
N LEU A 142 0.73 -2.38 16.19
CA LEU A 142 0.08 -2.67 17.46
C LEU A 142 1.04 -3.42 18.38
N ASN A 143 1.13 -2.99 19.63
CA ASN A 143 1.86 -3.71 20.66
C ASN A 143 1.13 -5.01 21.03
N ALA A 144 1.87 -5.98 21.57
CA ALA A 144 1.28 -7.24 22.02
C ALA A 144 0.18 -7.00 23.08
N LYS A 145 -0.95 -7.72 22.96
CA LYS A 145 -2.14 -7.59 23.85
C LYS A 145 -2.86 -6.25 23.79
N THR A 146 -2.60 -5.42 22.79
CA THR A 146 -3.24 -4.11 22.65
C THR A 146 -4.27 -4.10 21.53
N SER A 147 -5.09 -3.06 21.50
CA SER A 147 -6.07 -2.81 20.45
C SER A 147 -5.88 -1.43 19.84
N SER A 148 -6.22 -1.32 18.55
CA SER A 148 -6.32 -0.02 17.90
C SER A 148 -7.52 0.76 18.45
N PRO A 149 -7.60 2.09 18.24
CA PRO A 149 -8.87 2.80 18.41
C PRO A 149 -9.93 2.20 17.48
N SER A 150 -11.19 2.30 17.91
CA SER A 150 -12.31 1.95 17.04
C SER A 150 -12.57 3.09 16.06
N ARG A 151 -12.65 2.76 14.78
CA ARG A 151 -12.82 3.72 13.69
C ARG A 151 -14.01 3.37 12.83
N ARG A 152 -14.62 4.40 12.24
CA ARG A 152 -15.55 4.25 11.13
C ARG A 152 -15.28 5.39 10.16
N GLU A 153 -14.83 5.06 8.96
CA GLU A 153 -14.44 6.02 7.93
C GLU A 153 -15.22 5.74 6.65
N THR A 154 -15.41 6.73 5.78
CA THR A 154 -15.99 6.54 4.44
C THR A 154 -15.05 5.83 3.46
N LEU A 155 -13.83 5.54 3.90
CA LEU A 155 -12.79 4.92 3.09
C LEU A 155 -13.03 3.43 2.87
N SER A 156 -12.64 2.94 1.70
CA SER A 156 -12.41 1.52 1.49
C SER A 156 -10.93 1.23 1.69
N SER A 157 -10.62 0.28 2.57
CA SER A 157 -9.23 -0.05 2.92
C SER A 157 -8.96 -1.53 2.78
N VAL A 158 -7.79 -1.89 2.27
CA VAL A 158 -7.32 -3.27 2.25
C VAL A 158 -6.08 -3.36 3.12
N TYR A 159 -6.09 -4.31 4.05
CA TYR A 159 -5.04 -4.58 5.00
C TYR A 159 -4.32 -5.86 4.65
N HIS A 160 -3.01 -5.86 4.84
CA HIS A 160 -2.14 -7.02 4.74
C HIS A 160 -1.32 -7.17 6.02
N VAL A 161 -1.32 -8.38 6.58
CA VAL A 161 -0.61 -8.67 7.83
C VAL A 161 0.85 -8.95 7.52
N ILE A 162 1.72 -7.98 7.83
CA ILE A 162 3.17 -8.10 7.60
C ILE A 162 3.79 -9.09 8.58
N SER A 163 3.39 -9.00 9.84
CA SER A 163 3.91 -9.84 10.93
C SER A 163 2.95 -9.81 12.12
N GLY A 164 2.86 -10.94 12.82
CA GLY A 164 2.05 -11.13 14.01
C GLY A 164 0.74 -11.86 13.73
N SER A 165 -0.10 -11.93 14.76
CA SER A 165 -1.43 -12.54 14.66
C SER A 165 -2.43 -11.80 15.54
N GLY A 166 -3.71 -11.92 15.21
CA GLY A 166 -4.75 -11.18 15.88
C GLY A 166 -6.10 -11.36 15.21
N TYR A 167 -6.98 -10.41 15.49
CA TYR A 167 -8.27 -10.34 14.84
C TYR A 167 -8.72 -8.89 14.65
N THR A 168 -9.54 -8.66 13.63
CA THR A 168 -10.22 -7.39 13.39
C THR A 168 -11.70 -7.62 13.53
N THR A 169 -12.40 -6.78 14.28
CA THR A 169 -13.87 -6.72 14.21
C THR A 169 -14.26 -5.72 13.13
N VAL A 170 -15.12 -6.09 12.19
CA VAL A 170 -15.64 -5.21 11.14
C VAL A 170 -17.16 -5.37 11.10
N GLY A 171 -17.91 -4.31 11.44
CA GLY A 171 -19.38 -4.34 11.39
C GLY A 171 -20.03 -5.43 12.25
N GLY A 172 -19.37 -5.88 13.31
CA GLY A 172 -19.82 -6.99 14.16
C GLY A 172 -19.31 -8.38 13.74
N THR A 173 -18.69 -8.52 12.58
CA THR A 173 -18.01 -9.76 12.16
C THR A 173 -16.58 -9.79 12.69
N LYS A 174 -16.16 -10.90 13.28
CA LYS A 174 -14.77 -11.13 13.70
C LYS A 174 -14.00 -11.80 12.57
N LEU A 175 -12.90 -11.19 12.15
CA LEU A 175 -11.95 -11.72 11.17
C LEU A 175 -10.65 -12.05 11.88
N GLU A 176 -10.35 -13.33 12.03
CA GLU A 176 -9.06 -13.78 12.58
C GLU A 176 -8.02 -13.82 11.47
N TRP A 177 -6.81 -13.34 11.75
CA TRP A 177 -5.75 -13.23 10.76
C TRP A 177 -4.37 -13.54 11.36
N LYS A 178 -3.47 -14.01 10.49
CA LYS A 178 -2.06 -14.30 10.77
C LYS A 178 -1.16 -13.66 9.70
N THR A 179 0.15 -13.68 9.93
CA THR A 179 1.16 -13.23 8.95
C THR A 179 0.88 -13.76 7.55
N GLY A 180 0.83 -12.85 6.57
CA GLY A 180 0.54 -13.13 5.15
C GLY A 180 -0.92 -12.99 4.74
N ASP A 181 -1.86 -12.95 5.70
CA ASP A 181 -3.27 -12.79 5.38
C ASP A 181 -3.58 -11.37 4.90
N THR A 182 -4.59 -11.26 4.03
CA THR A 182 -5.08 -9.99 3.49
C THR A 182 -6.59 -9.93 3.66
N PHE A 183 -7.10 -8.79 4.13
CA PHE A 183 -8.53 -8.57 4.35
C PHE A 183 -8.93 -7.16 3.95
N ALA A 184 -10.20 -6.96 3.59
CA ALA A 184 -10.75 -5.67 3.22
C ALA A 184 -11.72 -5.16 4.28
N ILE A 185 -11.71 -3.85 4.50
CA ILE A 185 -12.67 -3.12 5.31
C ILE A 185 -13.50 -2.24 4.37
N PRO A 186 -14.79 -2.55 4.17
CA PRO A 186 -15.66 -1.75 3.34
C PRO A 186 -15.94 -0.38 3.96
N SER A 187 -16.30 0.57 3.11
CA SER A 187 -16.73 1.91 3.50
C SER A 187 -17.80 1.89 4.60
N TRP A 188 -17.68 2.82 5.54
CA TRP A 188 -18.62 3.09 6.63
C TRP A 188 -18.88 1.94 7.61
N HIS A 189 -18.02 0.92 7.62
CA HIS A 189 -18.07 -0.13 8.65
C HIS A 189 -17.20 0.26 9.83
N LYS A 190 -17.74 0.08 11.05
CA LYS A 190 -16.96 0.25 12.27
C LYS A 190 -15.96 -0.89 12.40
N TYR A 191 -14.69 -0.56 12.55
CA TYR A 191 -13.62 -1.53 12.68
C TYR A 191 -12.68 -1.26 13.85
N GLN A 192 -12.10 -2.34 14.38
CA GLN A 192 -11.08 -2.28 15.43
C GLN A 192 -10.15 -3.50 15.34
N HIS A 193 -8.84 -3.27 15.46
CA HIS A 193 -7.82 -4.31 15.42
C HIS A 193 -7.41 -4.72 16.84
N PHE A 194 -7.18 -6.01 17.04
CA PHE A 194 -6.75 -6.60 18.31
C PHE A 194 -5.57 -7.54 18.08
N ALA A 195 -4.49 -7.35 18.82
CA ALA A 195 -3.30 -8.19 18.73
C ALA A 195 -3.38 -9.39 19.68
N ASN A 196 -3.17 -10.61 19.16
CA ASN A 196 -3.09 -11.84 19.95
C ASN A 196 -1.69 -11.99 20.60
N ALA A 197 -1.51 -11.19 21.64
CA ALA A 197 -0.81 -11.47 22.89
C ALA A 197 0.66 -11.93 23.01
N VAL A 198 1.47 -12.15 21.96
CA VAL A 198 2.89 -12.55 22.15
C VAL A 198 3.90 -11.68 21.39
N GLU A 199 3.51 -11.12 20.23
CA GLU A 199 4.42 -10.35 19.37
C GLU A 199 3.79 -9.02 18.95
N MET A 200 4.63 -8.05 18.56
CA MET A 200 4.14 -6.83 17.93
C MET A 200 3.54 -7.16 16.56
N VAL A 201 2.41 -6.56 16.25
CA VAL A 201 1.76 -6.72 14.96
C VAL A 201 2.10 -5.54 14.07
N TYR A 202 2.45 -5.82 12.82
CA TYR A 202 2.58 -4.81 11.78
C TYR A 202 1.57 -5.09 10.68
N LEU A 203 0.80 -4.08 10.32
CA LEU A 203 -0.20 -4.12 9.28
C LEU A 203 0.17 -3.13 8.19
N TYR A 204 0.18 -3.57 6.95
CA TYR A 204 0.20 -2.69 5.79
C TYR A 204 -1.25 -2.40 5.39
N ARG A 205 -1.57 -1.15 5.06
CA ARG A 205 -2.88 -0.76 4.53
C ARG A 205 -2.71 0.07 3.27
N PHE A 206 -3.55 -0.17 2.28
CA PHE A 206 -3.76 0.76 1.19
C PHE A 206 -5.23 1.15 1.14
N ASP A 207 -5.48 2.44 0.89
CA ASP A 207 -6.79 3.06 1.01
C ASP A 207 -7.06 4.05 -0.14
N ASP A 208 -8.33 4.38 -0.35
CA ASP A 208 -8.80 5.36 -1.32
C ASP A 208 -8.88 6.79 -0.75
N LYS A 209 -8.20 7.05 0.38
CA LYS A 209 -8.26 8.34 1.10
C LYS A 209 -7.93 9.54 0.22
N PRO A 210 -6.85 9.55 -0.58
CA PRO A 210 -6.53 10.73 -1.38
C PRO A 210 -7.65 11.11 -2.35
N MET A 211 -8.32 10.11 -2.95
CA MET A 211 -9.46 10.34 -3.84
C MET A 211 -10.66 10.91 -3.08
N ILE A 212 -11.05 10.24 -2.00
CA ILE A 212 -12.24 10.59 -1.22
C ILE A 212 -12.09 11.97 -0.55
N THR A 213 -10.88 12.30 -0.08
CA THR A 213 -10.57 13.64 0.45
C THR A 213 -10.58 14.69 -0.65
N ALA A 214 -9.99 14.43 -1.83
CA ALA A 214 -10.00 15.39 -2.94
C ALA A 214 -11.41 15.68 -3.48
N LEU A 215 -12.33 14.72 -3.37
CA LEU A 215 -13.73 14.88 -3.74
C LEU A 215 -14.59 15.51 -2.61
N GLY A 216 -14.03 15.74 -1.42
CA GLY A 216 -14.76 16.29 -0.27
C GLY A 216 -15.70 15.30 0.42
N PHE A 217 -15.60 14.00 0.13
CA PHE A 217 -16.47 12.95 0.68
C PHE A 217 -15.90 12.26 1.93
N PHE A 218 -14.72 12.70 2.40
CA PHE A 218 -14.09 12.10 3.56
C PHE A 218 -14.86 12.44 4.85
N ARG A 219 -15.24 11.39 5.58
CA ARG A 219 -15.88 11.47 6.90
C ARG A 219 -15.31 10.38 7.79
N GLU A 220 -15.09 10.71 9.06
CA GLU A 220 -14.75 9.79 10.14
C GLU A 220 -15.77 9.95 11.27
N GLU A 221 -16.14 8.87 11.95
CA GLU A 221 -17.02 8.91 13.12
C GLU A 221 -16.37 9.76 14.22
N GLY A 222 -17.05 10.84 14.64
CA GLY A 222 -16.53 11.81 15.59
C GLY A 222 -16.03 13.12 14.98
N VAL A 223 -16.07 13.27 13.64
CA VAL A 223 -15.83 14.56 12.99
C VAL A 223 -16.97 15.52 13.33
N ASP A 224 -16.61 16.65 13.91
CA ASP A 224 -17.52 17.76 14.20
C ASP A 224 -18.12 18.30 12.89
N VAL A 225 -19.42 18.13 12.73
CA VAL A 225 -20.15 18.49 11.51
C VAL A 225 -20.17 20.01 11.31
N GLU A 226 -20.02 20.79 12.39
CA GLU A 226 -20.05 22.26 12.38
C GLU A 226 -18.79 22.89 11.75
N LYS A 227 -17.64 22.18 11.75
CA LYS A 227 -16.43 22.65 11.05
C LYS A 227 -16.61 22.70 9.53
N LEU A 228 -17.55 21.94 8.97
CA LEU A 228 -17.79 21.90 7.51
C LEU A 228 -18.53 23.12 6.98
N VAL A 229 -19.16 23.90 7.87
CA VAL A 229 -19.89 25.13 7.53
C VAL A 229 -18.98 26.37 7.65
N SER A 230 -17.82 26.23 8.30
CA SER A 230 -16.92 27.35 8.65
C SER A 230 -15.63 27.43 7.83
N GLU A 231 -15.43 26.53 6.85
CA GLU A 231 -14.34 26.57 5.86
C GLU A 231 -14.83 27.04 4.48
#